data_AF-N9DG38-F1
#
_entry.id   AF-N9DG38-F1
#
_cell.length_a   1.000
_cell.length_b   1.000
_cell.length_c   1.000
_cell.angle_alpha   90.00
_cell.angle_beta   90.00
_cell.angle_gamma   90.00
#
_symmetry.space_group_name_H-M   'P 1'
#
loop_
_entity.id
_entity.type
_entity.pdbx_description
1 polymer ?
#
loop_
_entity_poly.entity_id
_entity_poly.type
_entity_poly.pdbx_seq_one_letter_code
_entity_poly.pdbx_strand_id
1 'polypeptide(L)'
;MLKTLYLFILLLISIECFAKPVKDNDMLLKQAIHDLHNIYTQGGILEVIDSVDECYKDLQKPKLYCFYLDYSARIWDALMIESLNSQTNSLYSTNKFFSDENFQERIYLNVYKPYDSSMEEANSHMNFLYYKIIDMINEEFIKH
;
A
#
# COMPACT_ATOMS: atom_id res chain seq x y z
N MET A 1 44.34 4.18 33.52
CA MET A 1 43.35 3.14 33.12
C MET A 1 41.89 3.61 33.19
N LEU A 2 41.59 4.84 33.63
CA LEU A 2 40.20 5.33 33.74
C LEU A 2 39.60 5.84 32.41
N LYS A 3 40.44 6.25 31.44
CA LYS A 3 39.99 6.80 30.14
C LYS A 3 39.50 5.73 29.15
N THR A 4 39.99 4.49 29.24
CA THR A 4 39.57 3.39 28.37
C THR A 4 38.21 2.80 28.76
N LEU A 5 37.80 2.96 30.02
CA LEU A 5 36.51 2.45 30.51
C LEU A 5 35.32 3.29 30.00
N TYR A 6 35.53 4.59 29.78
CA TYR A 6 34.49 5.49 29.25
C TYR A 6 34.14 5.25 27.79
N LEU A 7 35.10 4.80 26.97
CA LEU A 7 34.83 4.50 25.55
C LEU A 7 33.98 3.24 25.35
N PHE A 8 34.05 2.27 26.27
CA PHE A 8 33.29 1.02 26.16
C PHE A 8 31.80 1.20 26.52
N ILE A 9 31.46 2.16 27.36
CA ILE A 9 30.08 2.41 27.80
C ILE A 9 29.26 3.14 26.72
N LEU A 10 29.91 3.93 25.85
CA LEU A 10 29.26 4.62 24.74
C LEU A 10 28.89 3.70 23.55
N LEU A 11 29.48 2.51 23.47
CA LEU A 11 29.22 1.53 22.41
C LEU A 11 28.07 0.55 22.71
N LEU A 12 27.54 0.56 23.94
CA LEU A 12 26.48 -0.35 24.38
C LEU A 12 25.07 0.26 24.33
N ILE A 13 24.95 1.51 23.88
CA ILE A 13 23.65 2.13 23.60
C ILE A 13 23.41 2.05 22.08
N SER A 14 23.53 0.85 21.50
CA SER A 14 22.68 0.51 20.37
C SER A 14 21.27 0.47 20.94
N ILE A 15 20.64 1.64 21.04
CA ILE A 15 19.18 1.72 21.12
C ILE A 15 18.76 0.98 19.86
N GLU A 16 18.37 -0.27 20.01
CA GLU A 16 17.54 -0.95 19.04
C GLU A 16 16.25 -0.12 19.05
N CYS A 17 16.30 0.99 18.33
CA CYS A 17 15.13 1.73 17.93
C CYS A 17 14.49 0.81 16.90
N PHE A 18 13.86 -0.27 17.38
CA PHE A 18 12.93 -1.05 16.59
C PHE A 18 11.92 -0.01 16.13
N ALA A 19 12.03 0.37 14.87
CA ALA A 19 11.06 1.26 14.29
C ALA A 19 9.69 0.60 14.47
N LYS A 20 8.73 1.39 14.96
CA LYS A 20 7.42 0.85 15.28
C LYS A 20 6.79 0.34 13.99
N PRO A 21 6.12 -0.83 14.01
CA PRO A 21 5.46 -1.35 12.83
C PRO A 21 4.47 -0.32 12.30
N VAL A 22 4.29 -0.30 10.97
CA VAL A 22 3.30 0.55 10.31
C VAL A 22 1.94 0.30 10.98
N LYS A 23 1.39 1.34 11.61
CA LYS A 23 0.12 1.24 12.33
C LYS A 23 -1.01 1.61 11.40
N ASP A 24 -1.96 0.69 11.24
CA ASP A 24 -3.13 0.90 10.41
C ASP A 24 -4.04 2.03 10.90
N ASN A 25 -4.74 2.62 9.94
CA ASN A 25 -5.78 3.63 10.16
C ASN A 25 -7.03 3.30 9.34
N ASP A 26 -8.02 2.70 10.01
CA ASP A 26 -9.28 2.27 9.41
C ASP A 26 -10.07 3.39 8.74
N MET A 27 -9.93 4.62 9.22
CA MET A 27 -10.61 5.78 8.61
C MET A 27 -9.99 6.11 7.26
N LEU A 28 -8.66 6.13 7.17
CA LEU A 28 -7.95 6.36 5.91
C LEU A 28 -8.18 5.22 4.92
N LEU A 29 -8.25 3.97 5.40
CA LEU A 29 -8.56 2.82 4.56
C LEU A 29 -9.96 2.92 3.95
N LYS A 30 -10.98 3.20 4.78
CA LYS A 30 -12.35 3.43 4.33
C LYS A 30 -12.44 4.56 3.31
N GLN A 31 -11.77 5.68 3.62
CA GLN A 31 -11.72 6.82 2.73
C GLN A 31 -11.09 6.45 1.38
N ALA A 32 -9.94 5.75 1.38
CA ALA A 32 -9.25 5.37 0.15
C ALA A 32 -10.10 4.45 -0.75
N ILE A 33 -10.86 3.51 -0.17
CA ILE A 33 -11.74 2.61 -0.94
C ILE A 33 -12.95 3.35 -1.50
N HIS A 34 -13.55 4.28 -0.73
CA HIS A 34 -14.61 5.14 -1.23
C HIS A 34 -14.12 6.06 -2.36
N ASP A 35 -12.95 6.67 -2.19
CA ASP A 35 -12.33 7.51 -3.20
C ASP A 35 -11.99 6.70 -4.46
N LEU A 36 -11.46 5.47 -4.32
CA LEU A 36 -11.22 4.56 -5.44
C LEU A 36 -12.50 4.34 -6.25
N HIS A 37 -13.62 4.03 -5.57
CA HIS A 37 -14.90 3.80 -6.23
C HIS A 37 -15.35 5.01 -7.04
N ASN A 38 -15.27 6.21 -6.44
CA ASN A 38 -15.65 7.45 -7.09
C ASN A 38 -14.75 7.76 -8.31
N ILE A 39 -13.43 7.66 -8.14
CA ILE A 39 -12.44 7.93 -9.18
C ILE A 39 -12.63 6.95 -10.35
N TYR A 40 -12.72 5.65 -10.04
CA TYR A 40 -12.91 4.62 -11.05
C TYR A 40 -14.23 4.78 -11.81
N THR A 41 -15.31 5.13 -11.12
CA THR A 41 -16.62 5.34 -11.75
C THR A 41 -16.62 6.55 -12.69
N GLN A 42 -15.84 7.59 -12.37
CA GLN A 42 -15.77 8.82 -13.17
C GLN A 42 -14.82 8.70 -14.37
N GLY A 43 -13.63 8.12 -14.17
CA GLY A 43 -12.56 8.15 -15.17
C GLY A 43 -11.93 6.79 -15.49
N GLY A 44 -12.44 5.71 -14.91
CA GLY A 44 -11.91 4.36 -15.09
C GLY A 44 -10.50 4.19 -14.54
N ILE A 45 -9.81 3.15 -15.02
CA ILE A 45 -8.50 2.76 -14.48
C ILE A 45 -7.39 3.80 -14.73
N LEU A 46 -7.49 4.61 -15.78
CA LEU A 46 -6.48 5.63 -16.08
C LEU A 46 -6.50 6.76 -15.04
N GLU A 47 -7.69 7.23 -14.67
CA GLU A 47 -7.84 8.26 -13.62
C GLU A 47 -7.39 7.74 -12.25
N VAL A 48 -7.61 6.45 -11.97
CA VAL A 48 -7.10 5.79 -10.75
C VAL A 48 -5.58 5.78 -10.72
N ILE A 49 -4.93 5.46 -11.84
CA ILE A 49 -3.47 5.47 -11.95
C ILE A 49 -2.91 6.87 -11.69
N ASP A 50 -3.47 7.88 -12.35
CA ASP A 50 -3.05 9.27 -12.18
C ASP A 50 -3.24 9.72 -10.72
N SER A 51 -4.37 9.37 -10.11
CA SER A 51 -4.66 9.68 -8.69
C SER A 51 -3.67 9.02 -7.72
N VAL A 52 -3.29 7.76 -7.97
CA VAL A 52 -2.29 7.06 -7.13
C VAL A 52 -0.91 7.69 -7.28
N ASP A 53 -0.48 7.96 -8.51
CA ASP A 53 0.81 8.57 -8.81
C ASP A 53 0.92 9.98 -8.19
N GLU A 54 -0.11 10.81 -8.34
CA GLU A 54 -0.19 12.13 -7.72
C GLU A 54 -0.18 12.07 -6.19
N CYS A 55 -0.88 11.10 -5.59
CA CYS A 55 -0.91 10.93 -4.13
C CYS A 55 0.50 10.72 -3.56
N TYR A 56 1.30 9.87 -4.20
CA TYR A 56 2.67 9.63 -3.75
C TYR A 56 3.60 10.83 -3.98
N LYS A 57 3.32 11.70 -4.97
CA LYS A 57 4.08 12.94 -5.21
C LYS A 57 3.72 14.08 -4.26
N ASP A 58 2.48 14.12 -3.76
CA ASP A 58 2.03 15.16 -2.83
C ASP A 58 2.64 14.96 -1.42
N LEU A 59 3.42 15.95 -0.96
CA LEU A 59 4.07 15.92 0.36
C LEU A 59 3.09 16.09 1.53
N GLN A 60 1.90 16.63 1.27
CA GLN A 60 0.85 16.83 2.29
C GLN A 60 -0.07 15.63 2.45
N LYS A 61 -0.07 14.70 1.48
CA LYS A 61 -0.90 13.49 1.56
C LYS A 61 -0.30 12.46 2.52
N PRO A 62 -1.09 11.87 3.41
CA PRO A 62 -0.63 10.76 4.24
C PRO A 62 -0.22 9.57 3.36
N LYS A 63 1.04 9.14 3.43
CA LYS A 63 1.54 8.03 2.59
C LYS A 63 0.84 6.70 2.87
N LEU A 64 0.32 6.53 4.09
CA LEU A 64 -0.52 5.41 4.44
C LEU A 64 -1.87 5.42 3.68
N TYR A 65 -2.47 6.60 3.46
CA TYR A 65 -3.66 6.73 2.61
C TYR A 65 -3.34 6.41 1.14
N CYS A 66 -2.22 6.93 0.61
CA CYS A 66 -1.81 6.62 -0.76
C CYS A 66 -1.57 5.12 -0.97
N PHE A 67 -1.00 4.44 0.02
CA PHE A 67 -0.86 2.99 0.01
C PHE A 67 -2.20 2.26 0.01
N TYR A 68 -3.16 2.69 0.82
CA TYR A 68 -4.49 2.08 0.79
C TYR A 68 -5.17 2.27 -0.57
N LEU A 69 -5.03 3.45 -1.17
CA LEU A 69 -5.57 3.74 -2.52
C LEU A 69 -4.88 2.88 -3.59
N ASP A 70 -3.55 2.80 -3.59
CA ASP A 70 -2.77 1.99 -4.54
C ASP A 70 -3.09 0.50 -4.40
N TYR A 71 -3.10 -0.02 -3.17
CA TYR A 71 -3.29 -1.45 -2.96
C TYR A 71 -4.71 -1.89 -3.27
N SER A 72 -5.72 -1.08 -2.91
CA SER A 72 -7.10 -1.34 -3.32
C SER A 72 -7.30 -1.23 -4.82
N ALA A 73 -6.69 -0.25 -5.49
CA ALA A 73 -6.70 -0.13 -6.95
C ALA A 73 -6.11 -1.37 -7.64
N ARG A 74 -4.97 -1.86 -7.15
CA ARG A 74 -4.31 -3.07 -7.67
C ARG A 74 -5.21 -4.31 -7.51
N ILE A 75 -5.84 -4.47 -6.35
CA ILE A 75 -6.77 -5.58 -6.11
C ILE A 75 -7.97 -5.47 -7.05
N TRP A 76 -8.53 -4.27 -7.20
CA TRP A 76 -9.65 -4.03 -8.10
C TRP A 76 -9.32 -4.31 -9.57
N ASP A 77 -8.16 -3.87 -10.06
CA ASP A 77 -7.68 -4.16 -11.42
C ASP A 77 -7.57 -5.67 -11.65
N ALA A 78 -7.00 -6.41 -10.70
CA ALA A 78 -6.93 -7.87 -10.77
C ALA A 78 -8.31 -8.54 -10.83
N LEU A 79 -9.24 -8.12 -9.97
CA LEU A 79 -10.62 -8.66 -9.95
C LEU A 79 -11.37 -8.38 -11.25
N MET A 80 -11.23 -7.17 -11.80
CA MET A 80 -11.86 -6.80 -13.07
C MET A 80 -11.31 -7.61 -14.24
N ILE A 81 -9.99 -7.79 -14.32
CA ILE A 81 -9.35 -8.60 -15.35
C ILE A 81 -9.74 -10.08 -15.23
N GLU A 82 -9.78 -10.63 -14.01
CA GLU A 82 -10.26 -11.99 -13.76
C GLU A 82 -11.71 -12.16 -14.24
N SER A 83 -12.60 -11.23 -13.88
CA SER A 83 -13.99 -11.21 -14.33
C SER A 83 -14.11 -11.17 -15.85
N LEU A 84 -13.40 -10.26 -16.52
CA LEU A 84 -13.39 -10.14 -17.98
C LEU A 84 -12.87 -11.42 -18.66
N ASN A 85 -11.78 -12.00 -18.16
CA ASN A 85 -11.21 -13.23 -18.72
C ASN A 85 -12.11 -14.44 -18.46
N SER A 86 -12.91 -14.46 -17.39
CA SER A 86 -13.88 -15.53 -17.15
C SER A 86 -15.08 -15.47 -18.11
N GLN A 87 -15.42 -14.28 -18.61
CA GLN A 87 -16.57 -14.03 -19.47
C GLN A 87 -16.22 -14.00 -20.96
N THR A 88 -14.94 -13.91 -21.30
CA THR A 88 -14.45 -13.77 -22.67
C THR A 88 -13.41 -14.83 -22.99
N ASN A 89 -13.30 -15.25 -24.25
CA ASN A 89 -12.17 -16.08 -24.70
C ASN A 89 -10.87 -15.26 -24.91
N SER A 90 -10.75 -14.12 -24.24
CA SER A 90 -9.61 -13.20 -24.33
C SER A 90 -8.68 -13.38 -23.14
N LEU A 91 -7.43 -12.92 -23.29
CA LEU A 91 -6.43 -12.94 -22.24
C LEU A 91 -5.98 -11.51 -21.94
N TYR A 92 -6.83 -10.77 -21.23
CA TYR A 92 -6.48 -9.45 -20.72
C TYR A 92 -5.48 -9.60 -19.57
N SER A 93 -4.57 -8.63 -19.45
CA SER A 93 -3.61 -8.53 -18.36
C SER A 93 -3.94 -7.32 -17.49
N THR A 94 -3.54 -7.38 -16.22
CA THR A 94 -3.54 -6.21 -15.33
C THR A 94 -2.71 -5.07 -15.89
N ASN A 95 -3.00 -3.86 -15.46
CA ASN A 95 -2.26 -2.69 -15.89
C ASN A 95 -0.81 -2.74 -15.37
N LYS A 96 0.16 -2.44 -16.24
CA LYS A 96 1.59 -2.43 -15.89
C LYS A 96 1.92 -1.52 -14.70
N PHE A 97 1.16 -0.45 -14.49
CA PHE A 97 1.34 0.42 -13.33
C PHE A 97 1.19 -0.35 -11.99
N PHE A 98 0.31 -1.35 -11.95
CA PHE A 98 0.06 -2.21 -10.79
C PHE A 98 0.86 -3.51 -10.78
N SER A 99 1.85 -3.66 -11.67
CA SER A 99 2.75 -4.81 -11.65
C SER A 99 3.45 -4.94 -10.29
N ASP A 100 3.74 -6.17 -9.87
CA ASP A 100 4.38 -6.47 -8.59
C ASP A 100 5.64 -5.64 -8.33
N GLU A 101 6.52 -5.51 -9.32
CA GLU A 101 7.76 -4.73 -9.21
C GLU A 101 7.48 -3.25 -8.91
N ASN A 102 6.70 -2.57 -9.76
CA ASN A 102 6.34 -1.17 -9.59
C ASN A 102 5.60 -0.90 -8.27
N PHE A 103 4.67 -1.79 -7.91
CA PHE A 103 3.91 -1.68 -6.67
C PHE A 103 4.82 -1.84 -5.44
N GLN A 104 5.63 -2.89 -5.39
CA GLN A 104 6.56 -3.15 -4.29
C GLN A 104 7.56 -2.00 -4.11
N GLU A 105 8.12 -1.48 -5.20
CA GLU A 105 9.03 -0.33 -5.13
C GLU A 105 8.35 0.90 -4.51
N ARG A 106 7.16 1.26 -5.01
CA ARG A 106 6.42 2.43 -4.51
C ARG A 106 6.10 2.33 -3.03
N ILE A 107 5.48 1.22 -2.59
CA ILE A 107 5.04 1.08 -1.20
C ILE A 107 6.23 0.95 -0.26
N TYR A 108 7.30 0.28 -0.69
CA TYR A 108 8.48 0.12 0.15
C TYR A 108 9.14 1.48 0.41
N LEU A 109 9.39 2.26 -0.64
CA LEU A 109 10.05 3.57 -0.52
C LEU A 109 9.21 4.56 0.29
N ASN A 110 7.88 4.55 0.14
CA ASN A 110 7.02 5.57 0.71
C ASN A 110 6.38 5.21 2.05
N VAL A 111 6.24 3.91 2.38
CA VAL A 111 5.51 3.46 3.57
C VAL A 111 6.36 2.62 4.50
N TYR A 112 7.11 1.64 4.00
CA TYR A 112 7.79 0.69 4.88
C TYR A 112 9.21 1.15 5.27
N LYS A 113 9.97 1.66 4.31
CA LYS A 113 11.33 2.17 4.55
C LYS A 113 11.39 3.30 5.58
N PRO A 114 10.46 4.29 5.60
CA PRO A 114 10.48 5.34 6.63
C PRO A 114 10.21 4.84 8.06
N TYR A 115 9.71 3.61 8.19
CA TYR A 115 9.42 2.95 9.46
C TYR A 115 10.38 1.78 9.71
N ASP A 116 11.57 1.79 9.08
CA ASP A 116 12.59 0.73 9.08
C ASP A 116 12.02 -0.70 9.07
N SER A 117 10.89 -0.88 8.38
CA SER A 117 10.19 -2.16 8.35
C SER A 117 10.92 -3.11 7.42
N SER A 118 11.09 -4.35 7.88
CA SER A 118 11.60 -5.44 7.06
C SER A 118 10.62 -5.81 5.95
N MET A 119 11.12 -6.48 4.91
CA MET A 119 10.27 -7.02 3.84
C MET A 119 9.27 -8.06 4.38
N GLU A 120 9.65 -8.82 5.41
CA GLU A 120 8.78 -9.80 6.05
C GLU A 120 7.61 -9.12 6.77
N GLU A 121 7.88 -8.05 7.53
CA GLU A 121 6.83 -7.26 8.19
C GLU A 121 5.91 -6.59 7.17
N ALA A 122 6.47 -6.03 6.10
CA ALA A 122 5.69 -5.45 5.00
C ALA A 122 4.75 -6.48 4.36
N ASN A 123 5.27 -7.67 4.04
CA ASN A 123 4.48 -8.76 3.46
C ASN A 123 3.38 -9.25 4.41
N SER A 124 3.70 -9.40 5.69
CA SER A 124 2.72 -9.80 6.71
C SER A 124 1.59 -8.77 6.84
N HIS A 125 1.95 -7.48 6.87
CA HIS A 125 0.99 -6.37 6.91
C HIS A 125 0.10 -6.32 5.68
N MET A 126 0.67 -6.44 4.48
CA MET A 126 -0.10 -6.49 3.22
C MET A 126 -1.03 -7.70 3.15
N ASN A 127 -0.60 -8.86 3.64
CA ASN A 127 -1.43 -10.06 3.65
C ASN A 127 -2.63 -9.92 4.59
N PHE A 128 -2.44 -9.31 5.76
CA PHE A 128 -3.53 -8.97 6.67
C PHE A 128 -4.53 -7.99 6.01
N LEU A 129 -4.02 -6.96 5.35
CA LEU A 129 -4.86 -5.95 4.70
C LEU A 129 -5.61 -6.48 3.47
N TYR A 130 -5.05 -7.44 2.74
CA TYR A 130 -5.63 -7.98 1.52
C TYR A 130 -7.10 -8.41 1.69
N TYR A 131 -7.36 -9.24 2.70
CA TYR A 131 -8.70 -9.74 2.98
C TYR A 131 -9.65 -8.62 3.41
N LYS A 132 -9.17 -7.70 4.25
CA LYS A 132 -9.95 -6.54 4.69
C LYS A 132 -10.35 -5.65 3.51
N ILE A 133 -9.42 -5.42 2.58
CA ILE A 133 -9.67 -4.60 1.38
C ILE A 133 -10.69 -5.28 0.46
N ILE A 134 -10.57 -6.59 0.23
CA ILE A 134 -11.54 -7.33 -0.60
C ILE A 134 -12.95 -7.20 -0.04
N ASP A 135 -13.12 -7.42 1.26
CA ASP A 135 -14.44 -7.33 1.89
C ASP A 135 -15.04 -5.94 1.71
N MET A 136 -14.23 -4.89 1.89
CA MET A 136 -14.66 -3.50 1.76
C MET A 136 -14.93 -3.10 0.30
N ILE A 137 -14.15 -3.57 -0.67
CA ILE A 137 -14.42 -3.37 -2.10
C ILE A 137 -15.75 -4.01 -2.47
N ASN A 138 -16.02 -5.24 -2.01
CA ASN A 138 -17.30 -5.91 -2.28
C ASN A 138 -18.48 -5.14 -1.67
N GLU A 139 -18.30 -4.50 -0.52
CA GLU A 139 -19.34 -3.66 0.07
C GLU A 139 -19.57 -2.37 -0.72
N GLU A 140 -18.50 -1.68 -1.12
CA GLU A 140 -18.58 -0.37 -1.77
C GLU A 140 -18.97 -0.45 -3.26
N PHE A 141 -18.49 -1.46 -4.00
CA PHE A 141 -18.63 -1.56 -5.46
C PHE A 141 -19.76 -2.47 -5.94
N ILE A 142 -20.23 -3.41 -5.10
CA ILE A 142 -21.20 -4.44 -5.53
C ILE A 142 -22.57 -4.25 -4.86
N LYS A 143 -22.61 -3.75 -3.63
CA LYS A 143 -23.88 -3.56 -2.90
C LYS A 143 -24.52 -2.19 -3.14
N HIS A 144 -23.81 -1.27 -3.78
CA HIS A 144 -24.25 0.09 -4.12
C HIS A 144 -24.18 0.29 -5.63
#